data_AF-A0A4P6HN00-F1
#
_entry.id   AF-A0A4P6HN00-F1
#
_cell.length_a   1.000
_cell.length_b   1.000
_cell.length_c   1.000
_cell.angle_alpha   90.00
_cell.angle_beta   90.00
_cell.angle_gamma   90.00
#
_symmetry.space_group_name_H-M   'P 1'
#
loop_
_entity.id
_entity.type
_entity.pdbx_description
1 polymer ?
#
loop_
_entity_poly.entity_id
_entity_poly.type
_entity_poly.pdbx_seq_one_letter_code
_entity_poly.pdbx_strand_id
1 'polypeptide(L)'
;MQDSLTPRDFKLGINGDNSIVFGLRDDSQIITTASNAIMPNGWHLITASVDGPGNSMKLYVDGNLKVQGGYVGDVMTPIENEGYTRIGESLDGYLSDFKVFGTALSQQEILDLMTTPQSSLGKNIGIQFGLNNNPNESSYNVFIQSSTLQGLGVLGQNITTQDNAQASLDILKSAMVRKDTIRASLGATQNRLENTISNLQIQAENLQAAESQISDVDVANEMTNFVKEQILSQAATAMLAQANSIPKMAIQLISGG
;
A
#
# COMPACT_ATOMS: atom_id res chain seq x y z
N MET A 1 -3.88 -44.43 -46.63
CA MET A 1 -5.13 -44.08 -45.91
C MET A 1 -4.71 -43.16 -44.78
N GLN A 2 -5.18 -41.91 -44.83
CA GLN A 2 -4.80 -40.86 -43.91
C GLN A 2 -5.45 -41.15 -42.58
N ASP A 3 -4.62 -41.33 -41.55
CA ASP A 3 -5.09 -41.49 -40.19
C ASP A 3 -5.82 -40.22 -39.76
N SER A 4 -6.94 -40.41 -39.10
CA SER A 4 -7.83 -39.37 -38.61
C SER A 4 -7.03 -38.49 -37.64
N LEU A 5 -6.85 -37.22 -37.97
CA LEU A 5 -6.32 -36.19 -37.08
C LEU A 5 -7.24 -36.08 -35.86
N THR A 6 -7.02 -36.88 -34.83
CA THR A 6 -7.57 -36.61 -33.51
C THR A 6 -7.01 -35.26 -33.05
N PRO A 7 -7.85 -34.34 -32.54
CA PRO A 7 -7.38 -33.10 -31.96
C PRO A 7 -6.27 -33.41 -30.94
N ARG A 8 -5.10 -32.77 -31.09
CA ARG A 8 -4.01 -32.93 -30.14
C ARG A 8 -4.20 -31.91 -29.02
N ASP A 9 -4.65 -32.39 -27.85
CA ASP A 9 -4.88 -31.53 -26.68
C ASP A 9 -3.56 -31.06 -26.04
N PHE A 10 -3.60 -29.88 -25.43
CA PHE A 10 -2.53 -29.37 -24.57
C PHE A 10 -2.74 -29.77 -23.11
N LYS A 11 -1.65 -30.10 -22.42
CA LYS A 11 -1.61 -30.35 -20.97
C LYS A 11 -0.76 -29.29 -20.29
N LEU A 12 -1.30 -28.65 -19.25
CA LEU A 12 -0.56 -27.87 -18.25
C LEU A 12 -0.79 -28.51 -16.89
N GLY A 13 0.27 -28.81 -16.16
CA GLY A 13 0.18 -29.47 -14.85
C GLY A 13 1.23 -28.98 -13.87
N ILE A 14 0.96 -29.19 -12.58
CA ILE A 14 1.89 -28.94 -11.47
C ILE A 14 2.11 -30.29 -10.80
N ASN A 15 3.37 -30.69 -10.63
CA ASN A 15 3.72 -31.92 -9.95
C ASN A 15 3.93 -31.66 -8.45
N GLY A 16 3.86 -32.71 -7.64
CA GLY A 16 4.06 -32.64 -6.17
C GLY A 16 5.47 -32.23 -5.72
N ASP A 17 6.42 -32.05 -6.64
CA ASP A 17 7.77 -31.53 -6.43
C ASP A 17 7.92 -30.05 -6.81
N ASN A 18 6.81 -29.33 -6.95
CA ASN A 18 6.73 -27.92 -7.36
C ASN A 18 7.26 -27.63 -8.79
N SER A 19 7.41 -28.66 -9.61
CA SER A 19 7.66 -28.47 -11.04
C SER A 19 6.37 -28.19 -11.80
N ILE A 20 6.47 -27.38 -12.85
CA ILE A 20 5.36 -27.16 -13.78
C ILE A 20 5.71 -27.84 -15.09
N VAL A 21 4.74 -28.53 -15.66
CA VAL A 21 4.84 -29.24 -16.93
C VAL A 21 3.88 -28.65 -17.94
N PHE A 22 4.37 -28.42 -19.16
CA PHE A 22 3.54 -28.03 -20.29
C PHE A 22 3.91 -28.87 -21.52
N GLY A 23 2.92 -29.45 -22.19
CA GLY A 23 3.17 -30.34 -23.34
C GLY A 23 1.89 -30.78 -24.05
N LEU A 24 2.06 -31.66 -25.05
CA LEU A 24 0.95 -32.29 -25.77
C LEU A 24 0.54 -33.60 -25.08
N ARG A 25 -0.75 -33.94 -25.15
CA ARG A 25 -1.37 -35.06 -24.41
C ARG A 25 -0.88 -36.47 -24.81
N ASP A 26 -0.32 -36.67 -26.01
CA ASP A 26 0.14 -38.01 -26.42
C ASP A 26 1.48 -38.39 -25.78
N ASP A 27 1.44 -39.53 -25.07
CA ASP A 27 2.31 -40.03 -23.99
C ASP A 27 3.81 -40.24 -24.28
N SER A 28 4.40 -39.57 -25.27
CA SER A 28 5.86 -39.60 -25.48
C SER A 28 6.44 -38.39 -26.21
N GLN A 29 5.67 -37.32 -26.43
CA GLN A 29 6.08 -36.23 -27.32
C GLN A 29 6.07 -34.89 -26.59
N ILE A 30 7.22 -34.60 -26.00
CA ILE A 30 7.72 -33.29 -25.60
C ILE A 30 6.89 -32.61 -24.50
N ILE A 31 7.30 -32.90 -23.27
CA ILE A 31 6.86 -32.20 -22.07
C ILE A 31 8.00 -31.29 -21.65
N THR A 32 7.75 -29.99 -21.71
CA THR A 32 8.71 -29.01 -21.24
C THR A 32 8.47 -28.82 -19.73
N THR A 33 9.46 -29.19 -18.92
CA THR A 33 9.35 -29.18 -17.45
C THR A 33 10.22 -28.09 -16.86
N ALA A 34 9.62 -27.18 -16.09
CA ALA A 34 10.36 -26.22 -15.27
C ALA A 34 10.47 -26.78 -13.85
N SER A 35 11.67 -27.18 -13.43
CA SER A 35 11.95 -27.65 -12.07
C SER A 35 12.02 -26.48 -11.08
N ASN A 36 11.54 -26.67 -9.85
CA ASN A 36 11.49 -25.65 -8.79
C ASN A 36 10.85 -24.32 -9.25
N ALA A 37 9.85 -24.42 -10.12
CA ALA A 37 9.27 -23.25 -10.78
C ALA A 37 8.35 -22.46 -9.86
N ILE A 38 7.79 -23.12 -8.83
CA ILE A 38 6.85 -22.56 -7.86
C ILE A 38 7.47 -22.64 -6.46
N MET A 39 7.39 -21.55 -5.70
CA MET A 39 7.75 -21.54 -4.29
C MET A 39 6.52 -21.92 -3.43
N PRO A 40 6.68 -22.77 -2.40
CA PRO A 40 5.60 -23.03 -1.47
C PRO A 40 5.11 -21.72 -0.83
N ASN A 41 3.79 -21.59 -0.67
CA ASN A 41 3.15 -20.45 0.01
C ASN A 41 3.34 -19.08 -0.69
N GLY A 42 3.51 -19.07 -2.01
CA GLY A 42 3.53 -17.87 -2.86
C GLY A 42 2.43 -17.88 -3.92
N TRP A 43 1.94 -16.69 -4.29
CA TRP A 43 1.13 -16.54 -5.50
C TRP A 43 2.04 -16.53 -6.71
N HIS A 44 1.71 -17.34 -7.72
CA HIS A 44 2.48 -17.46 -8.94
C HIS A 44 1.56 -17.40 -10.16
N LEU A 45 1.92 -16.58 -11.15
CA LEU A 45 1.24 -16.57 -12.45
C LEU A 45 1.96 -17.52 -13.39
N ILE A 46 1.22 -18.50 -13.93
CA ILE A 46 1.74 -19.47 -14.87
C ILE A 46 1.15 -19.18 -16.24
N THR A 47 2.02 -18.90 -17.20
CA THR A 47 1.60 -18.71 -18.60
C THR A 47 2.31 -19.72 -19.48
N ALA A 48 1.55 -20.51 -20.22
CA ALA A 48 2.06 -21.39 -21.24
C ALA A 48 1.69 -20.84 -22.62
N SER A 49 2.64 -20.83 -23.55
CA SER A 49 2.45 -20.33 -24.89
C SER A 49 3.08 -21.26 -25.91
N VAL A 50 2.47 -21.31 -27.09
CA VAL A 50 2.94 -22.06 -28.25
C VAL A 50 3.19 -21.07 -29.38
N ASP A 51 4.43 -21.04 -29.85
CA ASP A 51 4.87 -20.15 -30.91
C ASP A 51 4.73 -20.88 -32.26
N GLY A 52 3.81 -20.40 -33.09
CA GLY A 52 3.51 -20.95 -34.42
C GLY A 52 4.71 -20.92 -35.38
N PRO A 53 5.41 -19.80 -35.58
CA PRO A 53 6.54 -19.70 -36.53
C PRO A 53 7.87 -20.35 -36.09
N GLY A 54 7.90 -21.13 -35.01
CA GLY A 54 9.15 -21.74 -34.52
C GLY A 54 8.98 -23.12 -33.89
N ASN A 55 7.80 -23.73 -33.99
CA ASN A 55 7.51 -25.02 -33.39
C ASN A 55 8.02 -25.12 -31.94
N SER A 56 7.83 -24.07 -31.14
CA SER A 56 8.33 -24.02 -29.76
C SER A 56 7.23 -23.77 -28.74
N MET A 57 7.26 -24.53 -27.66
CA MET A 57 6.45 -24.34 -26.45
C MET A 57 7.30 -23.60 -25.41
N LYS A 58 6.70 -22.59 -24.78
CA LYS A 58 7.34 -21.73 -23.79
C LYS A 58 6.48 -21.68 -22.54
N LEU A 59 7.12 -21.87 -21.39
CA LEU A 59 6.46 -21.79 -20.10
C LEU A 59 7.09 -20.67 -19.27
N TYR A 60 6.23 -19.79 -18.78
CA TYR A 60 6.57 -18.64 -17.97
C TYR A 60 6.00 -18.81 -16.58
N VAL A 61 6.78 -18.42 -15.58
CA VAL A 61 6.31 -18.22 -14.22
C VAL A 61 6.69 -16.83 -13.78
N ASP A 62 5.69 -16.08 -13.33
CA ASP A 62 5.82 -14.70 -12.93
C ASP A 62 6.50 -13.83 -13.99
N GLY A 63 6.08 -14.00 -15.26
CA GLY A 63 6.59 -13.25 -16.41
C GLY A 63 8.01 -13.65 -16.86
N ASN A 64 8.69 -14.54 -16.12
CA ASN A 64 10.01 -15.04 -16.48
C ASN A 64 9.90 -16.35 -17.23
N LEU A 65 10.55 -16.44 -18.40
CA LEU A 65 10.65 -17.70 -19.14
C LEU A 65 11.41 -18.70 -18.26
N LYS A 66 10.74 -19.77 -17.87
CA LYS A 66 11.35 -20.84 -17.07
C LYS A 66 11.88 -21.96 -17.94
N VAL A 67 11.19 -22.27 -19.04
CA VAL A 67 11.62 -23.35 -19.91
C VAL A 67 11.05 -23.17 -21.32
N GLN A 68 11.82 -23.59 -22.32
CA GLN A 68 11.44 -23.62 -23.73
C GLN A 68 11.79 -24.99 -24.31
N GLY A 69 10.85 -25.62 -25.02
CA GLY A 69 11.04 -26.88 -25.71
C GLY A 69 10.49 -26.83 -27.13
N GLY A 70 11.12 -27.53 -28.07
CA GLY A 70 10.56 -27.69 -29.42
C GLY A 70 9.34 -28.62 -29.41
N TYR A 71 8.44 -28.54 -30.37
CA TYR A 71 7.33 -29.48 -30.55
C TYR A 71 7.19 -29.88 -32.02
N VAL A 72 6.80 -31.13 -32.28
CA VAL A 72 6.57 -31.63 -33.65
C VAL A 72 5.08 -31.84 -33.84
N GLY A 73 4.47 -31.11 -34.78
CA GLY A 73 3.05 -31.19 -35.15
C GLY A 73 2.48 -29.84 -35.61
N ASP A 74 1.34 -29.87 -36.30
CA ASP A 74 0.60 -28.67 -36.70
C ASP A 74 -0.43 -28.31 -35.61
N VAL A 75 -0.37 -27.10 -35.07
CA VAL A 75 -1.41 -26.55 -34.17
C VAL A 75 -2.50 -25.94 -35.05
N MET A 76 -3.29 -26.78 -35.72
CA MET A 76 -4.20 -26.35 -36.80
C MET A 76 -5.69 -26.33 -36.44
N THR A 77 -6.07 -26.36 -35.16
CA THR A 77 -7.47 -26.22 -34.75
C THR A 77 -7.63 -25.24 -33.57
N PRO A 78 -8.74 -24.46 -33.51
CA PRO A 78 -9.08 -23.71 -32.31
C PRO A 78 -9.15 -24.68 -31.13
N ILE A 79 -8.49 -24.33 -30.03
CA ILE A 79 -8.37 -25.16 -28.83
C ILE A 79 -9.77 -25.41 -28.25
N GLU A 80 -10.24 -26.66 -28.27
CA GLU A 80 -11.33 -27.09 -27.41
C GLU A 80 -10.75 -27.30 -26.00
N ASN A 81 -11.20 -26.48 -25.04
CA ASN A 81 -10.76 -26.57 -23.66
C ASN A 81 -11.61 -27.60 -22.93
N GLU A 82 -11.19 -28.87 -22.94
CA GLU A 82 -11.69 -29.83 -21.97
C GLU A 82 -10.80 -29.78 -20.72
N GLY A 83 -11.27 -29.08 -19.69
CA GLY A 83 -10.68 -29.13 -18.35
C GLY A 83 -10.84 -30.53 -17.74
N TYR A 84 -9.98 -31.48 -18.15
CA TYR A 84 -9.92 -32.81 -17.58
C TYR A 84 -9.02 -32.83 -16.35
N THR A 85 -9.60 -32.85 -15.14
CA THR A 85 -8.92 -33.36 -13.95
C THR A 85 -9.20 -34.86 -13.87
N ARG A 86 -8.17 -35.71 -14.04
CA ARG A 86 -8.31 -37.16 -13.85
C ARG A 86 -8.49 -37.48 -12.36
N ILE A 87 -9.12 -38.62 -12.08
CA ILE A 87 -9.27 -39.15 -10.72
C ILE A 87 -7.88 -39.23 -10.06
N GLY A 88 -7.65 -38.41 -9.03
CA GLY A 88 -6.38 -38.34 -8.28
C GLY A 88 -5.55 -37.06 -8.49
N GLU A 89 -5.89 -36.20 -9.45
CA GLU A 89 -5.29 -34.85 -9.57
C GLU A 89 -6.36 -33.81 -9.21
N SER A 90 -6.38 -33.41 -7.94
CA SER A 90 -7.13 -32.25 -7.49
C SER A 90 -6.30 -31.00 -7.73
N LEU A 91 -6.92 -29.94 -8.23
CA LEU A 91 -6.34 -28.61 -8.17
C LEU A 91 -6.50 -28.13 -6.72
N ASP A 92 -5.60 -28.56 -5.83
CA ASP A 92 -5.67 -28.24 -4.40
C ASP A 92 -5.22 -26.78 -4.18
N GLY A 93 -6.17 -25.86 -4.29
CA GLY A 93 -5.98 -24.42 -4.06
C GLY A 93 -7.20 -23.58 -4.44
N TYR A 94 -7.27 -22.35 -3.93
CA TYR A 94 -8.30 -21.38 -4.35
C TYR A 94 -7.86 -20.67 -5.64
N LEU A 95 -8.58 -20.87 -6.74
CA LEU A 95 -8.44 -20.09 -7.96
C LEU A 95 -9.08 -18.71 -7.78
N SER A 96 -8.28 -17.65 -7.88
CA SER A 96 -8.80 -16.26 -7.78
C SER A 96 -9.32 -15.70 -9.11
N ASP A 97 -8.71 -16.07 -10.25
CA ASP A 97 -9.11 -15.63 -11.59
C ASP A 97 -8.59 -16.62 -12.65
N PHE A 98 -9.32 -16.77 -13.76
CA PHE A 98 -8.92 -17.61 -14.91
C PHE A 98 -9.26 -16.88 -16.21
N LYS A 99 -8.25 -16.62 -17.04
CA LYS A 99 -8.41 -15.89 -18.30
C LYS A 99 -7.73 -16.63 -19.44
N VAL A 100 -8.50 -16.89 -20.50
CA VAL A 100 -8.05 -17.52 -21.74
C VAL A 100 -7.94 -16.46 -22.82
N PHE A 101 -6.83 -16.47 -23.56
CA PHE A 101 -6.60 -15.56 -24.67
C PHE A 101 -6.59 -16.35 -25.97
N GLY A 102 -7.24 -15.82 -27.00
CA GLY A 102 -7.27 -16.44 -28.34
C GLY A 102 -5.97 -16.27 -29.13
N THR A 103 -4.97 -15.61 -28.57
CA THR A 103 -3.68 -15.31 -29.21
C THR A 103 -2.54 -15.40 -28.21
N ALA A 104 -1.34 -15.73 -28.68
CA ALA A 104 -0.14 -15.72 -27.85
C ALA A 104 0.20 -14.29 -27.41
N LEU A 105 0.32 -14.07 -26.10
CA LEU A 105 0.73 -12.80 -25.52
C LEU A 105 2.26 -12.68 -25.50
N SER A 106 2.78 -11.49 -25.77
CA SER A 106 4.20 -11.17 -25.59
C SER A 106 4.58 -11.08 -24.11
N GLN A 107 5.88 -11.18 -23.82
CA GLN A 107 6.39 -11.07 -22.46
C GLN A 107 6.02 -9.73 -21.79
N GLN A 108 6.00 -8.63 -22.54
CA GLN A 108 5.62 -7.32 -22.03
C GLN A 108 4.12 -7.25 -21.74
N GLU A 109 3.27 -7.85 -22.58
CA GLU A 109 1.81 -7.89 -22.35
C GLU A 109 1.44 -8.73 -21.12
N ILE A 110 2.16 -9.83 -20.89
CA ILE A 110 2.02 -10.63 -19.66
C ILE A 110 2.46 -9.81 -18.45
N LEU A 111 3.60 -9.10 -18.56
CA LEU A 111 4.10 -8.25 -17.48
C LEU A 111 3.14 -7.09 -17.19
N ASP A 112 2.54 -6.48 -18.21
CA ASP A 112 1.55 -5.42 -18.06
C ASP A 112 0.28 -5.94 -17.38
N LEU A 113 -0.17 -7.17 -17.69
CA LEU A 113 -1.28 -7.82 -16.98
C LEU A 113 -0.96 -8.18 -15.53
N MET A 114 0.31 -8.45 -15.22
CA MET A 114 0.80 -8.75 -13.87
C MET A 114 1.04 -7.51 -13.01
N THR A 115 1.49 -6.42 -13.65
CA THR A 115 1.95 -5.20 -12.96
C THR A 115 0.96 -4.06 -13.04
N THR A 116 -0.10 -4.17 -13.84
CA THR A 116 -1.20 -3.21 -13.76
C THR A 116 -1.72 -3.25 -12.33
N PRO A 117 -1.63 -2.16 -11.57
CA PRO A 117 -2.46 -2.06 -10.39
C PRO A 117 -3.89 -2.23 -10.90
N GLN A 118 -4.56 -3.32 -10.50
CA GLN A 118 -6.01 -3.53 -10.63
C GLN A 118 -6.74 -2.49 -9.78
N SER A 119 -6.52 -1.24 -10.13
CA SER A 119 -7.13 -0.07 -9.55
C SER A 119 -7.44 0.84 -10.73
N SER A 120 -8.43 0.40 -11.50
CA SER A 120 -9.28 1.27 -12.30
C SER A 120 -9.97 2.36 -11.45
N LEU A 121 -9.91 2.25 -10.12
CA LEU A 121 -10.68 3.07 -9.18
C LEU A 121 -9.84 4.18 -8.50
N GLY A 122 -8.61 3.93 -8.08
CA GLY A 122 -7.78 4.93 -7.40
C GLY A 122 -7.04 4.39 -6.18
N LYS A 123 -6.09 5.17 -5.65
CA LYS A 123 -5.29 4.84 -4.46
C LYS A 123 -5.75 5.66 -3.26
N ASN A 124 -5.87 5.02 -2.11
CA ASN A 124 -6.00 5.72 -0.83
C ASN A 124 -4.60 6.07 -0.30
N ILE A 125 -4.41 7.33 0.08
CA ILE A 125 -3.27 7.81 0.85
C ILE A 125 -3.74 8.08 2.27
N GLY A 126 -3.31 7.24 3.22
CA GLY A 126 -3.54 7.48 4.64
C GLY A 126 -2.50 8.47 5.18
N ILE A 127 -2.96 9.59 5.71
CA ILE A 127 -2.14 10.55 6.44
C ILE A 127 -2.35 10.27 7.93
N GLN A 128 -1.34 9.74 8.60
CA GLN A 128 -1.35 9.49 10.05
C GLN A 128 -0.81 10.72 10.79
N PHE A 129 -1.50 11.15 11.84
CA PHE A 129 -1.06 12.19 12.78
C PHE A 129 -1.18 11.68 14.22
N GLY A 130 -0.56 12.35 15.19
CA GLY A 130 -0.60 11.92 16.60
C GLY A 130 0.42 10.83 16.97
N LEU A 131 0.55 10.59 18.27
CA LEU A 131 1.67 9.81 18.86
C LEU A 131 1.41 8.30 18.97
N ASN A 132 0.15 7.87 18.86
CA ASN A 132 -0.24 6.49 19.21
C ASN A 132 -0.27 5.51 18.03
N ASN A 133 0.12 5.93 16.82
CA ASN A 133 0.13 5.11 15.60
C ASN A 133 -1.11 4.20 15.43
N ASN A 134 -2.29 4.72 15.80
CA ASN A 134 -3.56 4.02 15.66
C ASN A 134 -4.30 4.55 14.43
N PRO A 135 -4.43 3.78 13.34
CA PRO A 135 -5.05 4.25 12.11
C PRO A 135 -6.55 4.54 12.27
N ASN A 136 -7.22 4.02 13.30
CA ASN A 136 -8.65 4.24 13.52
C ASN A 136 -8.98 5.55 14.25
N GLU A 137 -7.99 6.15 14.91
CA GLU A 137 -8.19 7.35 15.74
C GLU A 137 -7.43 8.57 15.23
N SER A 138 -6.47 8.35 14.34
CA SER A 138 -5.40 9.30 14.09
C SER A 138 -4.95 9.28 12.62
N SER A 139 -5.87 8.92 11.72
CA SER A 139 -5.60 8.95 10.28
C SER A 139 -6.68 9.72 9.49
N TYR A 140 -6.25 10.34 8.40
CA TYR A 140 -7.12 10.93 7.39
C TYR A 140 -6.80 10.30 6.03
N ASN A 141 -7.78 9.63 5.43
CA ASN A 141 -7.62 8.99 4.14
C ASN A 141 -8.00 9.95 3.01
N VAL A 142 -7.06 10.15 2.09
CA VAL A 142 -7.27 10.87 0.84
C VAL A 142 -7.39 9.86 -0.29
N PHE A 143 -8.55 9.78 -0.92
CA PHE A 143 -8.72 8.97 -2.11
C PHE A 143 -8.29 9.75 -3.35
N ILE A 144 -7.30 9.23 -4.08
CA ILE A 144 -6.85 9.78 -5.35
C ILE A 144 -7.27 8.81 -6.46
N GLN A 145 -8.22 9.22 -7.30
CA GLN A 145 -8.63 8.43 -8.45
C GLN A 145 -7.48 8.24 -9.45
N SER A 146 -7.50 7.13 -10.18
CA SER A 146 -6.46 6.80 -11.16
C SER A 146 -6.51 7.75 -12.36
N SER A 147 -5.38 8.40 -12.68
CA SER A 147 -5.19 9.26 -13.85
C SER A 147 -4.37 8.58 -14.96
N THR A 148 -4.20 7.27 -14.88
CA THR A 148 -3.56 6.46 -15.94
C THR A 148 -4.44 6.38 -17.19
N LEU A 149 -3.89 5.99 -18.34
CA LEU A 149 -4.66 5.81 -19.57
C LEU A 149 -5.87 4.86 -19.37
N GLN A 150 -5.68 3.78 -18.62
CA GLN A 150 -6.75 2.84 -18.29
C GLN A 150 -7.75 3.43 -17.28
N GLY A 151 -7.28 4.10 -16.22
CA GLY A 151 -8.15 4.78 -15.23
C GLY A 151 -9.00 5.89 -15.83
N LEU A 152 -8.48 6.58 -16.85
CA LEU A 152 -9.20 7.60 -17.62
C LEU A 152 -10.04 7.03 -18.77
N GLY A 153 -9.91 5.74 -19.09
CA GLY A 153 -10.66 5.09 -20.18
C GLY A 153 -10.15 5.42 -21.58
N VAL A 154 -8.91 5.87 -21.73
CA VAL A 154 -8.28 6.29 -23.00
C VAL A 154 -7.44 5.16 -23.62
N LEU A 155 -7.25 4.04 -22.91
CA LEU A 155 -6.46 2.92 -23.41
C LEU A 155 -7.19 2.21 -24.58
N GLY A 156 -6.48 1.98 -25.69
CA GLY A 156 -7.01 1.22 -26.82
C GLY A 156 -7.86 2.02 -27.82
N GLN A 157 -7.87 3.35 -27.73
CA GLN A 157 -8.57 4.19 -28.70
C GLN A 157 -7.96 4.08 -30.10
N ASN A 158 -8.82 3.86 -31.09
CA ASN A 158 -8.48 3.77 -32.50
C ASN A 158 -8.92 5.05 -33.23
N ILE A 159 -8.07 5.57 -34.13
CA ILE A 159 -8.35 6.78 -34.93
C ILE A 159 -8.26 6.54 -36.44
N THR A 160 -8.29 5.28 -36.87
CA THR A 160 -8.05 4.90 -38.28
C THR A 160 -9.24 5.17 -39.19
N THR A 161 -10.43 5.39 -38.63
CA THR A 161 -11.64 5.79 -39.36
C THR A 161 -12.23 7.08 -38.78
N GLN A 162 -13.02 7.80 -39.57
CA GLN A 162 -13.68 9.02 -39.13
C GLN A 162 -14.60 8.78 -37.93
N ASP A 163 -15.36 7.68 -37.93
CA ASP A 163 -16.27 7.33 -36.84
C ASP A 163 -15.50 6.98 -35.55
N ASN A 164 -14.40 6.23 -35.67
CA ASN A 164 -13.55 5.88 -34.52
C ASN A 164 -12.85 7.13 -33.93
N ALA A 165 -12.46 8.07 -34.79
CA ALA A 165 -11.89 9.35 -34.35
C ALA A 165 -12.94 10.20 -33.59
N GLN A 166 -14.19 10.25 -34.07
CA GLN A 166 -15.27 10.97 -33.39
C GLN A 166 -15.58 10.36 -32.02
N ALA A 167 -15.68 9.02 -31.92
CA ALA A 167 -15.88 8.33 -30.64
C ALA A 167 -14.70 8.55 -29.67
N SER A 168 -13.47 8.55 -30.18
CA SER A 168 -12.27 8.81 -29.38
C SER A 168 -12.22 10.23 -28.83
N LEU A 169 -12.72 11.23 -29.57
CA LEU A 169 -12.81 12.60 -29.06
C LEU A 169 -13.75 12.72 -27.86
N ASP A 170 -14.87 11.99 -27.85
CA ASP A 170 -15.82 12.05 -26.74
C ASP A 170 -15.32 11.32 -25.49
N ILE A 171 -14.56 10.23 -25.69
CA ILE A 171 -13.82 9.55 -24.62
C ILE A 171 -12.73 10.46 -24.04
N LEU A 172 -11.98 11.16 -24.88
CA LEU A 172 -10.96 12.12 -24.45
C LEU A 172 -11.56 13.32 -23.68
N LYS A 173 -12.71 13.85 -24.11
CA LYS A 173 -13.43 14.89 -23.36
C LYS A 173 -13.82 14.41 -21.97
N SER A 174 -14.36 13.18 -21.88
CA SER A 174 -14.74 12.57 -20.61
C SER A 174 -13.52 12.34 -19.71
N ALA A 175 -12.40 11.92 -20.28
CA ALA A 175 -11.12 11.78 -19.59
C ALA A 175 -10.58 13.12 -19.07
N MET A 176 -10.70 14.20 -19.84
CA MET A 176 -10.32 15.55 -19.39
C MET A 176 -11.15 16.00 -18.19
N VAL A 177 -12.49 15.88 -18.27
CA VAL A 177 -13.38 16.24 -17.15
C VAL A 177 -13.04 15.43 -15.89
N ARG A 178 -12.79 14.12 -16.04
CA ARG A 178 -12.33 13.27 -14.93
C ARG A 178 -11.03 13.76 -14.32
N LYS A 179 -10.00 14.01 -15.14
CA LYS A 179 -8.70 14.53 -14.68
C LYS A 179 -8.86 15.86 -13.93
N ASP A 180 -9.68 16.76 -14.44
CA ASP A 180 -9.88 18.06 -13.80
C ASP A 180 -10.65 17.93 -12.48
N THR A 181 -11.60 17.00 -12.40
CA THR A 181 -12.29 16.64 -11.14
C THR A 181 -11.30 16.11 -10.10
N ILE A 182 -10.36 15.26 -10.51
CA ILE A 182 -9.29 14.74 -9.64
C ILE A 182 -8.43 15.90 -9.10
N ARG A 183 -8.03 16.83 -9.96
CA ARG A 183 -7.25 18.01 -9.56
C ARG A 183 -8.02 18.92 -8.60
N ALA A 184 -9.31 19.14 -8.86
CA ALA A 184 -10.16 19.95 -7.99
C ALA A 184 -10.31 19.32 -6.59
N SER A 185 -10.53 18.01 -6.52
CA SER A 185 -10.63 17.28 -5.25
C SER A 185 -9.33 17.32 -4.45
N LEU A 186 -8.19 17.15 -5.13
CA LEU A 186 -6.87 17.25 -4.49
C LEU A 186 -6.60 18.68 -3.99
N GLY A 187 -6.93 19.70 -4.79
CA GLY A 187 -6.80 21.11 -4.37
C GLY A 187 -7.67 21.46 -3.17
N ALA A 188 -8.91 20.97 -3.13
CA ALA A 188 -9.79 21.14 -1.97
C ALA A 188 -9.21 20.47 -0.71
N THR A 189 -8.62 19.29 -0.87
CA THR A 189 -7.95 18.57 0.23
C THR A 189 -6.71 19.33 0.71
N GLN A 190 -5.90 19.86 -0.19
CA GLN A 190 -4.74 20.70 0.13
C GLN A 190 -5.17 21.94 0.93
N ASN A 191 -6.20 22.66 0.48
CA ASN A 191 -6.71 23.83 1.18
C ASN A 191 -7.20 23.50 2.61
N ARG A 192 -7.92 22.38 2.77
CA ARG A 192 -8.34 21.91 4.10
C ARG A 192 -7.16 21.57 5.00
N LEU A 193 -6.12 20.94 4.45
CA LEU A 193 -4.91 20.61 5.20
C LEU A 193 -4.17 21.88 5.63
N GLU A 194 -3.98 22.84 4.73
CA GLU A 194 -3.36 24.13 5.04
C GLU A 194 -4.12 24.89 6.14
N ASN A 195 -5.45 24.96 6.04
CA ASN A 195 -6.28 25.58 7.08
C ASN A 195 -6.19 24.82 8.41
N THR A 196 -6.12 23.50 8.38
CA THR A 196 -5.99 22.69 9.60
C THR A 196 -4.63 22.91 10.24
N ILE A 197 -3.55 22.94 9.45
CA ILE A 197 -2.19 23.24 9.93
C ILE A 197 -2.15 24.62 10.58
N SER A 198 -2.70 25.65 9.91
CA SER A 198 -2.72 27.00 10.47
C SER A 198 -3.49 27.06 11.80
N ASN A 199 -4.66 26.40 11.89
CA ASN A 199 -5.42 26.33 13.13
C ASN A 199 -4.67 25.55 14.24
N LEU A 200 -3.94 24.50 13.90
CA LEU A 200 -3.14 23.73 14.85
C LEU A 200 -1.93 24.52 15.35
N GLN A 201 -1.30 25.33 14.48
CA GLN A 201 -0.21 26.22 14.87
C GLN A 201 -0.70 27.28 15.87
N ILE A 202 -1.83 27.94 15.59
CA ILE A 202 -2.43 28.91 16.52
C ILE A 202 -2.80 28.25 17.85
N GLN A 203 -3.37 27.04 17.82
CA GLN A 203 -3.67 26.30 19.05
C GLN A 203 -2.41 25.93 19.83
N ALA A 204 -1.34 25.51 19.15
CA ALA A 204 -0.06 25.22 19.78
C ALA A 204 0.56 26.46 20.44
N GLU A 205 0.52 27.62 19.77
CA GLU A 205 0.96 28.90 20.34
C GLU A 205 0.13 29.29 21.58
N ASN A 206 -1.20 29.17 21.50
CA ASN A 206 -2.08 29.47 22.63
C ASN A 206 -1.86 28.51 23.82
N LEU A 207 -1.66 27.22 23.55
CA LEU A 207 -1.37 26.22 24.58
C LEU A 207 -0.01 26.47 25.23
N GLN A 208 1.01 26.80 24.45
CA GLN A 208 2.33 27.14 24.97
C GLN A 208 2.29 28.42 25.82
N ALA A 209 1.52 29.43 25.40
CA ALA A 209 1.31 30.64 26.19
C ALA A 209 0.57 30.37 27.51
N ALA A 210 -0.45 29.50 27.48
CA ALA A 210 -1.16 29.07 28.68
C ALA A 210 -0.27 28.25 29.62
N GLU A 211 0.55 27.34 29.07
CA GLU A 211 1.54 26.58 29.83
C GLU A 211 2.57 27.50 30.48
N SER A 212 3.09 28.48 29.75
CA SER A 212 4.01 29.50 30.31
C SER A 212 3.36 30.26 31.46
N GLN A 213 2.10 30.68 31.33
CA GLN A 213 1.39 31.38 32.42
C GLN A 213 1.20 30.48 33.65
N ILE A 214 0.84 29.21 33.47
CA ILE A 214 0.68 28.26 34.58
C ILE A 214 2.03 28.03 35.26
N SER A 215 3.07 27.73 34.49
CA SER A 215 4.42 27.53 34.99
C SER A 215 4.94 28.76 35.75
N ASP A 216 4.74 29.96 35.21
CA ASP A 216 5.18 31.20 35.85
C ASP A 216 4.43 31.47 37.16
N VAL A 217 3.12 31.17 37.23
CA VAL A 217 2.32 31.30 38.46
C VAL A 217 2.77 30.30 39.52
N ASP A 218 3.04 29.05 39.13
CA ASP A 218 3.52 28.02 40.06
C ASP A 218 4.91 28.39 40.60
N VAL A 219 5.81 28.87 39.74
CA VAL A 219 7.14 29.37 40.16
C VAL A 219 7.01 30.58 41.08
N ALA A 220 6.11 31.53 40.79
CA ALA A 220 5.88 32.69 41.64
C ALA A 220 5.31 32.33 43.03
N ASN A 221 4.39 31.35 43.09
CA ASN A 221 3.85 30.83 44.34
C ASN A 221 4.94 30.14 45.16
N GLU A 222 5.75 29.29 44.54
CA GLU A 222 6.85 28.59 45.21
C GLU A 222 7.92 29.58 45.71
N MET A 223 8.27 30.59 44.92
CA MET A 223 9.16 31.67 45.34
C MET A 223 8.60 32.48 46.51
N THR A 224 7.30 32.75 46.52
CA THR A 224 6.65 33.46 47.63
C THR A 224 6.67 32.62 48.91
N ASN A 225 6.40 31.32 48.81
CA ASN A 225 6.51 30.38 49.92
C ASN A 225 7.95 30.28 50.43
N PHE A 226 8.92 30.12 49.53
CA PHE A 226 10.34 30.10 49.86
C PHE A 226 10.78 31.38 50.58
N VAL A 227 10.39 32.56 50.08
CA VAL A 227 10.70 33.84 50.73
C VAL A 227 10.01 33.94 52.09
N LYS A 228 8.77 33.49 52.22
CA LYS A 228 8.04 33.47 53.50
C LYS A 228 8.73 32.58 54.53
N GLU A 229 9.16 31.37 54.14
CA GLU A 229 9.92 30.46 55.00
C GLU A 229 11.27 31.05 55.40
N GLN A 230 11.97 31.68 54.46
CA GLN A 230 13.24 32.36 54.71
C GLN A 230 13.06 33.52 55.70
N ILE A 231 12.01 34.34 55.55
CA ILE A 231 11.66 35.42 56.48
C ILE A 231 11.28 34.86 57.84
N LEU A 232 10.46 33.80 57.91
CA LEU A 232 10.09 33.15 59.17
C LEU A 232 11.31 32.61 59.90
N SER A 233 12.25 31.99 59.19
CA SER A 233 13.50 31.50 59.77
C SER A 233 14.33 32.67 60.32
N GLN A 234 14.50 33.75 59.56
CA GLN A 234 15.22 34.95 60.02
C GLN A 234 14.51 35.63 61.21
N ALA A 235 13.18 35.76 61.15
CA ALA A 235 12.37 36.31 62.23
C ALA A 235 12.40 35.43 63.49
N ALA A 236 12.38 34.10 63.35
CA ALA A 236 12.54 33.17 64.47
C ALA A 236 13.92 33.32 65.11
N THR A 237 15.00 33.45 64.33
CA THR A 237 16.33 33.71 64.90
C THR A 237 16.43 35.07 65.60
N ALA A 238 15.84 36.13 65.03
CA ALA A 238 15.80 37.45 65.65
C ALA A 238 14.91 37.48 66.90
N MET A 239 13.76 36.81 66.87
CA MET A 239 12.86 36.67 68.03
C MET A 239 13.48 35.81 69.13
N LEU A 240 14.21 34.75 68.79
CA LEU A 240 14.99 33.97 69.77
C LEU A 240 16.11 34.81 70.38
N ALA A 241 16.78 35.65 69.59
CA ALA A 241 17.79 36.58 70.11
C ALA A 241 17.17 37.62 71.06
N GLN A 242 16.00 38.17 70.72
CA GLN A 242 15.25 39.11 71.56
C GLN A 242 14.69 38.44 72.82
N ALA A 243 14.13 37.23 72.71
CA ALA A 243 13.61 36.46 73.83
C ALA A 243 14.72 35.98 74.76
N ASN A 244 15.95 35.83 74.30
CA ASN A 244 17.12 35.55 75.14
C ASN A 244 17.72 36.82 75.77
N SER A 245 17.51 38.01 75.19
CA SER A 245 18.02 39.27 75.73
C SER A 245 17.09 39.91 76.77
N ILE A 246 15.77 39.73 76.64
CA ILE A 246 14.76 40.23 77.60
C ILE A 246 14.99 39.66 79.03
N PRO A 247 15.18 38.35 79.25
CA PRO A 247 15.44 37.79 80.57
C PRO A 247 16.76 38.28 81.17
N LYS A 248 17.79 38.51 80.35
CA LYS A 248 19.08 39.03 80.82
C LYS A 248 18.98 40.48 81.30
N MET A 249 18.20 41.32 80.60
CA MET A 249 17.88 42.67 81.08
C MET A 249 17.04 42.65 82.36
N ALA A 250 16.07 41.73 82.47
CA ALA A 250 15.26 41.59 83.67
C ALA A 250 16.08 41.13 84.89
N ILE A 251 17.02 40.20 84.70
CA ILE A 251 17.96 39.78 85.76
C ILE A 251 18.83 40.96 86.18
N GLN A 252 19.36 41.77 85.24
CA GLN A 252 20.12 42.98 85.59
C GLN A 252 19.31 44.00 86.42
N LEU A 253 18.00 44.11 86.21
CA LEU A 253 17.12 44.98 86.99
C LEU A 253 16.76 44.41 88.37
N ILE A 254 16.70 43.08 88.51
CA ILE A 254 16.42 42.43 89.80
C ILE A 254 17.69 42.23 90.64
N SER A 255 18.87 42.13 90.02
CA SER A 255 20.16 41.97 90.71
C SER A 255 20.94 43.28 90.87
N GLY A 256 20.38 44.42 90.44
CA GLY A 256 21.08 45.71 90.31
C GLY A 256 20.36 46.90 90.94
N GLY A 257 19.52 46.68 91.95
CA GLY A 257 18.90 47.72 92.79
C GLY A 257 19.20 47.52 94.26
#